data_AF-A0A0N0PCU6-F1
#
_entry.id   AF-A0A0N0PCU6-F1
#
_cell.length_a   1.000
_cell.length_b   1.000
_cell.length_c   1.000
_cell.angle_alpha   90.00
_cell.angle_beta   90.00
_cell.angle_gamma   90.00
#
_symmetry.space_group_name_H-M   'P 1'
#
loop_
_entity.id
_entity.type
_entity.pdbx_description
1 polymer ?
#
loop_
_entity_poly.entity_id
_entity_poly.type
_entity_poly.pdbx_seq_one_letter_code
_entity_poly.pdbx_strand_id
1 'polypeptide(L)'
;MSTQAYYKERLGFDPQEAMQESLNGGASYYDGHQPKRHRGDHQPAEKHDQVYEENLSKFKDERDAIQKKTFTKWVNKHLKKVFTFTLLGQTYTRLHVCEIVNNQPCCPPQQVNRHVNDLFEDLRDGLNLISLLEVLSGEHLPRERGRMRFHMLQNVQMALDFLRYKKIKLVNIRAEDIVDGNPKLTLGLIWTIILHFQFTLPRNTSQPVNMAQATVLHLK
;
A
#
# COMPACT_ATOMS: atom_id res chain seq x y z
N MET A 1 22.92 -36.06 8.12
CA MET A 1 23.76 -35.99 6.91
C MET A 1 24.37 -34.59 6.84
N SER A 2 25.67 -34.47 6.58
CA SER A 2 26.31 -33.16 6.39
C SER A 2 25.79 -32.52 5.10
N THR A 3 25.68 -31.19 5.07
CA THR A 3 25.34 -30.44 3.86
C THR A 3 26.26 -30.80 2.69
N GLN A 4 27.53 -31.08 2.97
CA GLN A 4 28.49 -31.56 1.97
C GLN A 4 28.12 -32.91 1.36
N ALA A 5 27.70 -33.88 2.19
CA ALA A 5 27.31 -35.21 1.71
C ALA A 5 26.04 -35.15 0.85
N TYR A 6 25.15 -34.20 1.12
CA TYR A 6 23.95 -33.98 0.31
C TYR A 6 24.26 -33.56 -1.13
N TYR A 7 25.24 -32.68 -1.35
CA TYR A 7 25.64 -32.25 -2.71
C TYR A 7 26.30 -33.40 -3.49
N LYS A 8 27.17 -34.17 -2.83
CA LYS A 8 27.90 -35.27 -3.47
C LYS A 8 26.98 -36.40 -3.90
N GLU A 9 26.14 -36.91 -2.98
CA GLU A 9 25.32 -38.10 -3.25
C GLU A 9 24.13 -37.82 -4.17
N ARG A 10 23.56 -36.61 -4.13
CA ARG A 10 22.29 -36.32 -4.81
C ARG A 10 22.42 -35.54 -6.10
N LEU A 11 23.50 -34.76 -6.22
CA LEU A 11 23.76 -33.92 -7.39
C LEU A 11 25.08 -34.31 -8.09
N GLY A 12 25.81 -35.29 -7.55
CA GLY A 12 27.08 -35.74 -8.12
C GLY A 12 28.17 -34.66 -8.10
N PHE A 13 28.03 -33.66 -7.22
CA PHE A 13 28.89 -32.48 -7.20
C PHE A 13 29.51 -32.32 -5.82
N ASP A 14 30.85 -32.39 -5.73
CA ASP A 14 31.60 -32.16 -4.49
C ASP A 14 32.29 -30.78 -4.56
N PRO A 15 31.87 -29.80 -3.74
CA PRO A 15 32.43 -28.45 -3.76
C PRO A 15 33.93 -28.37 -3.43
N GLN A 16 34.48 -29.37 -2.71
CA GLN A 16 35.90 -29.39 -2.36
C GLN A 16 36.77 -29.91 -3.51
N GLU A 17 36.28 -30.87 -4.30
CA GLU A 17 36.97 -31.36 -5.50
C GLU A 17 37.03 -30.26 -6.58
N ALA A 18 35.94 -29.50 -6.78
CA ALA A 18 35.88 -28.41 -7.75
C ALA A 18 36.85 -27.23 -7.44
N MET A 19 37.14 -26.99 -6.15
CA MET A 19 38.12 -25.98 -5.75
C MET A 19 39.57 -26.46 -5.93
N GLN A 20 39.80 -27.77 -5.86
CA GLN A 20 41.13 -28.37 -6.00
C GLN A 20 41.55 -28.46 -7.48
N GLU A 21 40.60 -28.68 -8.39
CA GLU A 21 40.82 -28.69 -9.85
C GLU A 21 41.23 -27.32 -10.41
N SER A 22 40.89 -26.22 -9.74
CA SER A 22 41.29 -24.87 -10.17
C SER A 22 42.78 -24.57 -9.90
N LEU A 23 43.45 -25.35 -9.05
CA LEU A 23 44.84 -25.13 -8.65
C LEU A 23 45.84 -26.03 -9.40
N ASN A 24 45.41 -27.18 -9.93
CA ASN A 24 46.26 -28.14 -10.67
C ASN A 24 45.90 -28.17 -12.17
N GLY A 25 46.29 -27.12 -12.89
CA GLY A 25 46.64 -27.08 -14.31
C GLY A 25 45.91 -27.96 -15.34
N GLY A 26 45.36 -27.28 -16.36
CA GLY A 26 45.72 -27.55 -17.76
C GLY A 26 44.95 -28.65 -18.53
N ALA A 27 44.43 -28.22 -19.69
CA ALA A 27 44.13 -29.01 -20.89
C ALA A 27 42.92 -29.97 -20.92
N SER A 28 41.81 -29.42 -21.42
CA SER A 28 41.00 -29.91 -22.55
C SER A 28 40.31 -31.29 -22.50
N TYR A 29 38.98 -31.27 -22.43
CA TYR A 29 38.12 -32.13 -23.28
C TYR A 29 36.70 -31.53 -23.40
N TYR A 30 36.54 -30.47 -24.19
CA TYR A 30 35.24 -30.12 -24.79
C TYR A 30 35.45 -30.07 -26.30
N ASP A 31 35.12 -31.18 -26.97
CA ASP A 31 34.87 -31.16 -28.40
C ASP A 31 33.50 -30.52 -28.64
N GLY A 32 33.50 -29.43 -29.40
CA GLY A 32 32.33 -28.60 -29.63
C GLY A 32 32.65 -27.62 -30.76
N HIS A 33 32.08 -27.90 -31.94
CA HIS A 33 32.19 -27.11 -33.15
C HIS A 33 32.14 -25.59 -32.88
N GLN A 34 33.26 -24.90 -33.10
CA GLN A 34 33.35 -23.44 -33.04
C GLN A 34 32.81 -22.81 -34.35
N PRO A 35 31.83 -21.88 -34.29
CA PRO A 35 31.62 -20.97 -35.40
C PRO A 35 32.73 -19.91 -35.39
N LYS A 36 33.36 -19.70 -36.55
CA LYS A 36 34.45 -18.75 -36.76
C LYS A 36 33.99 -17.32 -36.42
N ARG A 37 34.68 -16.67 -35.48
CA ARG A 37 34.48 -15.26 -35.14
C ARG A 37 34.92 -14.38 -36.31
N HIS A 38 33.95 -13.84 -37.04
CA HIS A 38 34.15 -12.63 -37.84
C HIS A 38 34.19 -11.42 -36.89
N ARG A 39 35.12 -10.52 -37.14
CA ARG A 39 35.28 -9.23 -36.47
C ARG A 39 34.00 -8.39 -36.67
N GLY A 40 33.16 -8.27 -35.64
CA GLY A 40 31.92 -7.49 -35.69
C GLY A 40 31.33 -7.31 -34.28
N ASP A 41 31.09 -6.04 -33.94
CA ASP A 41 30.33 -5.43 -32.84
C ASP A 41 30.31 -6.06 -31.43
N HIS A 42 30.79 -5.26 -30.48
CA HIS A 42 30.56 -5.44 -29.05
C HIS A 42 29.14 -4.97 -28.69
N GLN A 43 28.22 -5.88 -28.37
CA GLN A 43 27.13 -5.76 -27.37
C GLN A 43 26.24 -7.02 -27.43
N PRO A 44 25.93 -7.72 -26.31
CA PRO A 44 24.59 -7.54 -25.72
C PRO A 44 24.43 -7.89 -24.22
N ALA A 45 25.44 -7.74 -23.35
CA ALA A 45 25.21 -7.96 -21.90
C ALA A 45 24.24 -6.93 -21.30
N GLU A 46 24.28 -5.69 -21.79
CA GLU A 46 23.45 -4.57 -21.29
C GLU A 46 21.95 -4.72 -21.60
N LYS A 47 21.58 -5.41 -22.68
CA LYS A 47 20.17 -5.58 -23.09
C LYS A 47 19.42 -6.59 -22.23
N HIS A 48 20.09 -7.62 -21.72
CA HIS A 48 19.45 -8.63 -20.87
C HIS A 48 19.14 -8.07 -19.48
N ASP A 49 20.05 -7.26 -18.93
CA ASP A 49 19.87 -6.60 -17.64
C ASP A 49 18.78 -5.51 -17.70
N GLN A 50 18.74 -4.73 -18.78
CA GLN A 50 17.66 -3.75 -19.01
C GLN A 50 16.28 -4.39 -19.08
N VAL A 51 16.15 -5.52 -19.79
CA VAL A 51 14.87 -6.25 -19.88
C VAL A 51 14.46 -6.82 -18.53
N TYR A 52 15.40 -7.27 -17.70
CA TYR A 52 15.08 -7.76 -16.35
C TYR A 52 14.58 -6.64 -15.44
N GLU A 53 15.25 -5.49 -15.44
CA GLU A 53 14.85 -4.30 -14.67
C GLU A 53 13.49 -3.74 -15.13
N GLU A 54 13.23 -3.68 -16.43
CA GLU A 54 11.93 -3.26 -16.99
C GLU A 54 10.80 -4.23 -16.62
N ASN A 55 11.07 -5.53 -16.68
CA ASN A 55 10.08 -6.53 -16.25
C ASN A 55 9.80 -6.41 -14.75
N LEU A 56 10.85 -6.23 -13.93
CA LEU A 56 10.71 -6.05 -12.49
C LEU A 56 9.90 -4.79 -12.16
N SER A 57 10.14 -3.67 -12.85
CA SER A 57 9.37 -2.44 -12.66
C SER A 57 7.91 -2.63 -13.08
N LYS A 58 7.66 -3.30 -14.21
CA LYS A 58 6.31 -3.60 -14.68
C LYS A 58 5.52 -4.46 -13.69
N PHE A 59 6.12 -5.53 -13.16
CA PHE A 59 5.45 -6.37 -12.15
C PHE A 59 5.19 -5.62 -10.85
N LYS A 60 6.07 -4.69 -10.47
CA LYS A 60 5.86 -3.83 -9.30
C LYS A 60 4.68 -2.88 -9.53
N ASP A 61 4.62 -2.22 -10.68
CA ASP A 61 3.54 -1.29 -11.01
C ASP A 61 2.17 -2.00 -11.12
N GLU A 62 2.12 -3.19 -11.71
CA GLU A 62 0.90 -4.00 -11.76
C GLU A 62 0.40 -4.36 -10.35
N ARG A 63 1.32 -4.77 -9.46
CA ARG A 63 0.99 -5.09 -8.07
C ARG A 63 0.49 -3.87 -7.31
N ASP A 64 1.16 -2.73 -7.45
CA ASP A 64 0.79 -1.48 -6.79
C ASP A 64 -0.57 -0.97 -7.31
N ALA A 65 -0.87 -1.15 -8.61
CA ALA A 65 -2.17 -0.83 -9.20
C ALA A 65 -3.29 -1.73 -8.67
N ILE A 66 -3.05 -3.04 -8.54
CA ILE A 66 -4.01 -3.98 -7.95
C ILE A 66 -4.25 -3.64 -6.48
N GLN A 67 -3.21 -3.31 -5.73
CA GLN A 67 -3.29 -2.89 -4.34
C GLN A 67 -4.13 -1.60 -4.21
N LYS A 68 -3.80 -0.55 -4.99
CA LYS A 68 -4.56 0.70 -5.04
C LYS A 68 -6.04 0.42 -5.31
N LYS A 69 -6.36 -0.35 -6.36
CA LYS A 69 -7.75 -0.69 -6.71
C LYS A 69 -8.49 -1.42 -5.58
N THR A 70 -7.81 -2.32 -4.90
CA THR A 70 -8.37 -3.08 -3.77
C THR A 70 -8.65 -2.16 -2.59
N PHE A 71 -7.70 -1.30 -2.24
CA PHE A 71 -7.83 -0.33 -1.15
C PHE A 71 -8.92 0.70 -1.46
N THR A 72 -8.97 1.25 -2.68
CA THR A 72 -10.03 2.18 -3.12
C THR A 72 -11.42 1.56 -2.97
N LYS A 73 -11.60 0.30 -3.41
CA LYS A 73 -12.88 -0.41 -3.23
C LYS A 73 -13.25 -0.57 -1.76
N TRP A 74 -12.28 -0.91 -0.93
CA TRP A 74 -12.49 -1.09 0.51
C TRP A 74 -12.88 0.23 1.19
N VAL A 75 -12.18 1.33 0.89
CA VAL A 75 -12.48 2.67 1.41
C VAL A 75 -13.90 3.07 0.99
N ASN A 76 -14.23 2.95 -0.30
CA ASN A 76 -15.57 3.27 -0.81
C ASN A 76 -16.68 2.42 -0.20
N LYS A 77 -16.43 1.14 0.13
CA LYS A 77 -17.41 0.29 0.83
C LYS A 77 -17.83 0.90 2.17
N HIS A 78 -16.91 1.53 2.90
CA HIS A 78 -17.21 2.16 4.18
C HIS A 78 -17.69 3.59 4.03
N LEU A 79 -17.13 4.38 3.10
CA LEU A 79 -17.60 5.75 2.85
C LEU A 79 -19.07 5.81 2.43
N LYS A 80 -19.59 4.78 1.73
CA LYS A 80 -21.03 4.65 1.45
C LYS A 80 -21.90 4.61 2.71
N LYS A 81 -21.37 4.12 3.84
CA LYS A 81 -22.10 4.08 5.11
C LYS A 81 -22.20 5.46 5.76
N VAL A 82 -21.26 6.38 5.47
CA VAL A 82 -21.34 7.79 5.94
C VAL A 82 -22.68 8.40 5.52
N PHE A 83 -23.09 8.12 4.28
CA PHE A 83 -24.38 8.56 3.76
C PHE A 83 -25.56 7.98 4.56
N THR A 84 -25.51 6.68 4.89
CA THR A 84 -26.55 6.03 5.72
C THR A 84 -26.62 6.64 7.13
N PHE A 85 -25.49 6.86 7.79
CA PHE A 85 -25.47 7.53 9.10
C PHE A 85 -26.05 8.95 9.03
N THR A 86 -25.78 9.67 7.95
CA THR A 86 -26.31 11.03 7.74
C THR A 86 -27.83 11.01 7.49
N LEU A 87 -28.35 10.02 6.76
CA LEU A 87 -29.78 9.89 6.45
C LEU A 87 -30.65 9.44 7.63
N LEU A 88 -30.10 8.68 8.59
CA LEU A 88 -30.86 8.15 9.72
C LEU A 88 -31.16 9.17 10.82
N GLY A 89 -30.89 10.46 10.61
CA GLY A 89 -31.17 11.53 11.59
C GLY A 89 -30.31 11.46 12.86
N GLN A 90 -29.49 10.42 13.02
CA GLN A 90 -28.41 10.37 13.98
C GLN A 90 -27.31 11.31 13.49
N THR A 91 -27.44 12.59 13.82
CA THR A 91 -26.48 13.63 13.51
C THR A 91 -25.21 13.44 14.34
N TYR A 92 -24.46 12.38 14.06
CA TYR A 92 -23.09 12.24 14.55
C TYR A 92 -22.15 13.22 13.86
N THR A 93 -22.57 13.82 12.75
CA THR A 93 -21.92 15.00 12.22
C THR A 93 -22.67 16.23 12.74
N ARG A 94 -22.25 16.75 13.89
CA ARG A 94 -22.23 18.20 14.01
C ARG A 94 -21.11 18.71 13.09
N LEU A 95 -21.31 18.52 11.77
CA LEU A 95 -20.55 19.17 10.70
C LEU A 95 -20.65 20.70 10.81
N HIS A 96 -21.47 21.20 11.74
CA HIS A 96 -21.73 22.59 12.08
C HIS A 96 -21.11 22.97 13.44
N VAL A 97 -19.81 23.23 13.46
CA VAL A 97 -19.30 24.44 14.13
C VAL A 97 -19.15 25.51 13.04
N CYS A 98 -20.27 25.91 12.44
CA CYS A 98 -20.32 27.28 11.96
C CYS A 98 -21.05 28.06 13.04
N GLU A 99 -20.49 29.19 13.44
CA GLU A 99 -21.27 30.19 14.16
C GLU A 99 -22.56 30.44 13.36
N ILE A 100 -23.68 30.35 14.08
CA ILE A 100 -24.96 30.79 13.55
C ILE A 100 -24.86 32.31 13.45
N VAL A 101 -24.80 32.83 12.24
CA VAL A 101 -24.91 34.28 12.01
C VAL A 101 -26.37 34.54 11.71
N ASN A 102 -27.05 35.34 12.55
CA ASN A 102 -28.47 35.71 12.37
C ASN A 102 -29.44 34.53 12.25
N ASN A 103 -29.34 33.51 13.12
CA ASN A 103 -30.17 32.30 13.06
C ASN A 103 -30.11 31.51 11.74
N GLN A 104 -29.13 31.80 10.88
CA GLN A 104 -28.97 31.15 9.59
C GLN A 104 -27.69 30.29 9.57
N PRO A 105 -27.76 29.03 9.10
CA PRO A 105 -26.57 28.25 8.85
C PRO A 105 -25.75 28.96 7.77
N CYS A 106 -24.52 29.35 8.10
CA CYS A 106 -23.61 30.05 7.19
C CYS A 106 -23.35 29.31 5.86
N CYS A 107 -23.68 28.02 5.79
CA CYS A 107 -23.51 27.15 4.64
C CYS A 107 -24.70 26.19 4.53
N PRO A 108 -25.16 25.86 3.32
CA PRO A 108 -26.18 24.82 3.13
C PRO A 108 -25.67 23.46 3.63
N PRO A 109 -26.57 22.58 4.14
CA PRO A 109 -26.20 21.23 4.54
C PRO A 109 -25.64 20.51 3.32
N GLN A 110 -24.31 20.39 3.25
CA GLN A 110 -23.66 19.71 2.15
C GLN A 110 -24.01 18.23 2.26
N GLN A 111 -24.74 17.71 1.28
CA GLN A 111 -24.96 16.27 1.13
C GLN A 111 -23.59 15.63 0.93
N VAL A 112 -23.08 14.96 1.97
CA VAL A 112 -21.71 14.45 1.97
C VAL A 112 -21.68 13.08 1.28
N ASN A 113 -21.84 13.03 -0.03
CA ASN A 113 -21.58 11.81 -0.80
C ASN A 113 -20.06 11.66 -0.95
N ARG A 114 -19.42 11.04 0.05
CA ARG A 114 -17.98 10.76 0.03
C ARG A 114 -17.70 9.57 -0.89
N HIS A 115 -16.94 9.81 -1.94
CA HIS A 115 -16.45 8.80 -2.87
C HIS A 115 -14.99 9.08 -3.22
N VAL A 116 -14.21 8.02 -3.43
CA VAL A 116 -12.80 8.08 -3.83
C VAL A 116 -12.65 7.42 -5.19
N ASN A 117 -12.26 8.21 -6.19
CA ASN A 117 -11.88 7.76 -7.52
C ASN A 117 -10.37 7.48 -7.57
N ASP A 118 -9.56 8.44 -7.12
CA ASP A 118 -8.13 8.30 -6.98
C ASP A 118 -7.73 8.39 -5.51
N LEU A 119 -7.21 7.28 -4.97
CA LEU A 119 -6.77 7.18 -3.59
C LEU A 119 -5.67 8.20 -3.21
N PHE A 120 -4.83 8.59 -4.17
CA PHE A 120 -3.69 9.47 -3.89
C PHE A 120 -4.07 10.95 -3.96
N GLU A 121 -5.19 11.28 -4.62
CA GLU A 121 -5.70 12.64 -4.72
C GLU A 121 -6.83 12.90 -3.72
N ASP A 122 -7.81 12.00 -3.67
CA ASP A 122 -9.04 12.24 -2.93
C ASP A 122 -8.87 12.07 -1.40
N LEU A 123 -7.71 11.62 -0.92
CA LEU A 123 -7.39 11.57 0.50
C LEU A 123 -6.60 12.79 1.00
N ARG A 124 -6.10 13.63 0.10
CA ARG A 124 -5.14 14.71 0.41
C ARG A 124 -5.73 15.78 1.33
N ASP A 125 -7.03 16.05 1.22
CA ASP A 125 -7.71 17.05 2.06
C ASP A 125 -7.98 16.57 3.50
N GLY A 126 -7.73 15.29 3.78
CA GLY A 126 -7.95 14.62 5.06
C GLY A 126 -9.41 14.32 5.38
N LEU A 127 -10.39 14.87 4.65
CA LEU A 127 -11.80 14.77 5.03
C LEU A 127 -12.36 13.37 4.79
N ASN A 128 -11.93 12.71 3.72
CA ASN A 128 -12.28 11.31 3.44
C ASN A 128 -11.65 10.36 4.46
N LEU A 129 -10.43 10.65 4.94
CA LEU A 129 -9.80 9.88 6.02
C LEU A 129 -10.58 10.01 7.32
N ILE A 130 -10.95 11.23 7.71
CA ILE A 130 -11.75 11.47 8.92
C ILE A 130 -13.08 10.71 8.82
N SER A 131 -13.82 10.85 7.71
CA SER A 131 -15.09 10.12 7.50
C SER A 131 -14.94 8.61 7.55
N LEU A 132 -13.85 8.08 7.00
CA LEU A 132 -13.54 6.66 7.07
C LEU A 132 -13.34 6.21 8.53
N LEU A 133 -12.53 6.95 9.31
CA LEU A 133 -12.25 6.62 10.71
C LEU A 133 -13.51 6.73 11.59
N GLU A 134 -14.37 7.70 11.35
CA GLU A 134 -15.66 7.81 12.04
C GLU A 134 -16.53 6.58 11.80
N VAL A 135 -16.67 6.14 10.54
CA VAL A 135 -17.48 4.95 10.21
C VAL A 135 -16.89 3.66 10.80
N LEU A 136 -15.57 3.55 10.83
CA LEU A 136 -14.90 2.35 11.33
C LEU A 136 -14.92 2.27 12.86
N SER A 137 -14.79 3.40 13.54
CA SER A 137 -14.74 3.47 15.01
C SER A 137 -16.10 3.70 15.68
N GLY A 138 -17.05 4.30 14.96
CA GLY A 138 -18.30 4.82 15.53
C GLY A 138 -18.11 6.11 16.35
N GLU A 139 -16.91 6.71 16.35
CA GLU A 139 -16.60 7.92 17.10
C GLU A 139 -16.56 9.15 16.19
N HIS A 140 -16.84 10.33 16.76
CA HIS A 140 -16.79 11.59 16.02
C HIS A 140 -15.42 12.24 16.10
N LEU A 141 -14.91 12.73 14.96
CA LEU A 141 -13.62 13.39 14.87
C LEU A 141 -13.80 14.87 14.46
N PRO A 142 -12.95 15.78 14.99
CA PRO A 142 -12.96 17.19 14.57
C PRO A 142 -12.54 17.36 13.10
N ARG A 143 -13.01 18.45 12.47
CA ARG A 143 -12.79 18.76 11.05
C ARG A 143 -12.54 20.25 10.88
N GLU A 144 -11.40 20.58 10.28
CA GLU A 144 -11.08 21.94 9.86
C GLU A 144 -11.71 22.26 8.52
N ARG A 145 -12.12 23.52 8.40
CA ARG A 145 -12.79 24.05 7.21
C ARG A 145 -11.83 24.92 6.44
N GLY A 146 -11.81 24.72 5.13
CA GLY A 146 -11.04 25.55 4.22
C GLY A 146 -10.40 24.71 3.13
N ARG A 147 -9.86 25.38 2.13
CA ARG A 147 -9.26 24.74 0.95
C ARG A 147 -7.75 24.94 0.86
N MET A 148 -7.18 25.78 1.72
CA MET A 148 -5.73 25.98 1.77
C MET A 148 -5.03 24.74 2.32
N ARG A 149 -3.80 24.51 1.86
CA ARG A 149 -2.92 23.41 2.32
C ARG A 149 -2.82 23.31 3.85
N PHE A 150 -2.83 24.44 4.55
CA PHE A 150 -2.87 24.48 6.02
C PHE A 150 -4.04 23.67 6.61
N HIS A 151 -5.26 23.84 6.07
CA HIS A 151 -6.43 23.09 6.54
C HIS A 151 -6.35 21.61 6.17
N MET A 152 -5.79 21.30 5.00
CA MET A 152 -5.57 19.91 4.57
C MET A 152 -4.60 19.20 5.53
N LEU A 153 -3.47 19.84 5.86
CA LEU A 153 -2.50 19.34 6.82
C LEU A 153 -3.14 19.11 8.19
N GLN A 154 -3.93 20.07 8.67
CA GLN A 154 -4.60 19.94 9.96
C GLN A 154 -5.63 18.79 9.97
N ASN A 155 -6.44 18.64 8.92
CA ASN A 155 -7.37 17.53 8.77
C ASN A 155 -6.69 16.17 8.76
N VAL A 156 -5.62 16.02 7.96
CA VAL A 156 -4.85 14.79 7.94
C VAL A 156 -4.21 14.54 9.30
N GLN A 157 -3.62 15.56 9.92
CA GLN A 157 -2.97 15.44 11.23
C GLN A 157 -3.95 14.94 12.30
N MET A 158 -5.18 15.47 12.35
CA MET A 158 -6.22 15.00 13.26
C MET A 158 -6.55 13.51 13.05
N ALA A 159 -6.61 13.05 11.80
CA ALA A 159 -6.81 11.63 11.51
C ALA A 159 -5.63 10.77 12.01
N LEU A 160 -4.39 11.21 11.81
CA LEU A 160 -3.19 10.51 12.29
C LEU A 160 -3.12 10.48 13.82
N ASP A 161 -3.47 11.59 14.49
CA ASP A 161 -3.49 11.68 15.95
C ASP A 161 -4.57 10.78 16.55
N PHE A 162 -5.73 10.68 15.91
CA PHE A 162 -6.75 9.71 16.31
C PHE A 162 -6.22 8.27 16.26
N LEU A 163 -5.51 7.89 15.19
CA LEU A 163 -4.91 6.55 15.08
C LEU A 163 -3.88 6.30 16.21
N ARG A 164 -3.03 7.30 16.51
CA ARG A 164 -2.07 7.22 17.62
C ARG A 164 -2.77 7.10 18.97
N TYR A 165 -3.85 7.85 19.18
CA TYR A 165 -4.68 7.77 20.38
C TYR A 165 -5.28 6.37 20.56
N LYS A 166 -5.75 5.74 19.47
CA LYS A 166 -6.17 4.33 19.40
C LYS A 166 -5.03 3.31 19.54
N LYS A 167 -3.81 3.75 19.87
CA LYS A 167 -2.60 2.93 20.05
C LYS A 167 -2.14 2.21 18.77
N ILE A 168 -2.50 2.75 17.60
CA ILE A 168 -2.03 2.26 16.30
C ILE A 168 -0.69 2.91 15.99
N LYS A 169 0.34 2.10 15.76
CA LYS A 169 1.69 2.57 15.45
C LYS A 169 1.78 2.96 13.97
N LEU A 170 2.02 4.25 13.73
CA LEU A 170 2.30 4.79 12.40
C LEU A 170 3.82 4.90 12.23
N VAL A 171 4.40 4.06 11.38
CA VAL A 171 5.86 4.07 11.13
C VAL A 171 6.15 5.04 10.00
N ASN A 172 6.76 6.18 10.33
CA ASN A 172 7.27 7.16 9.38
C ASN A 172 6.19 7.69 8.40
N ILE A 173 4.97 7.95 8.90
CA ILE A 173 3.89 8.58 8.14
C ILE A 173 3.59 9.93 8.78
N ARG A 174 3.78 11.01 8.02
CA ARG A 174 3.45 12.38 8.43
C ARG A 174 2.25 12.91 7.65
N ALA A 175 1.71 14.05 8.10
CA ALA A 175 0.58 14.66 7.43
C ALA A 175 0.95 15.19 6.04
N GLU A 176 2.15 15.76 5.90
CA GLU A 176 2.67 16.29 4.63
C GLU A 176 2.71 15.22 3.55
N ASP A 177 3.15 14.00 3.90
CA ASP A 177 3.25 12.88 2.95
C ASP A 177 1.90 12.55 2.30
N ILE A 178 0.82 12.66 3.07
CA ILE A 178 -0.53 12.37 2.58
C ILE A 178 -1.09 13.57 1.82
N VAL A 179 -0.87 14.80 2.30
CA VAL A 179 -1.31 16.02 1.60
C VAL A 179 -0.59 16.21 0.27
N ASP A 180 0.65 15.73 0.15
CA ASP A 180 1.42 15.72 -1.10
C ASP A 180 1.10 14.52 -2.01
N GLY A 181 0.26 13.59 -1.55
CA GLY A 181 -0.19 12.45 -2.33
C GLY A 181 0.89 11.38 -2.54
N ASN A 182 1.82 11.21 -1.59
CA ASN A 182 2.87 10.18 -1.68
C ASN A 182 2.22 8.78 -1.78
N PRO A 183 2.32 8.07 -2.92
CA PRO A 183 1.57 6.83 -3.14
C PRO A 183 1.92 5.75 -2.12
N LYS A 184 3.21 5.56 -1.84
CA LYS A 184 3.70 4.51 -0.96
C LYS A 184 3.23 4.72 0.49
N LEU A 185 3.34 5.95 0.99
CA LEU A 185 2.93 6.28 2.35
C LEU A 185 1.40 6.33 2.50
N THR A 186 0.68 6.72 1.44
CA THR A 186 -0.79 6.68 1.40
C THR A 186 -1.31 5.24 1.43
N LEU A 187 -0.73 4.34 0.63
CA LEU A 187 -1.06 2.91 0.67
C LEU A 187 -0.71 2.30 2.02
N GLY A 188 0.45 2.65 2.58
CA GLY A 188 0.86 2.22 3.92
C GLY A 188 -0.13 2.64 5.00
N LEU A 189 -0.62 3.89 4.97
CA LEU A 189 -1.62 4.38 5.91
C LEU A 189 -2.93 3.60 5.82
N ILE A 190 -3.48 3.44 4.61
CA ILE A 190 -4.74 2.70 4.41
C ILE A 190 -4.57 1.24 4.83
N TRP A 191 -3.44 0.62 4.52
CA TRP A 191 -3.12 -0.73 4.98
C TRP A 191 -3.13 -0.84 6.51
N THR A 192 -2.47 0.09 7.21
CA THR A 192 -2.49 0.13 8.68
C THR A 192 -3.90 0.24 9.25
N ILE A 193 -4.76 1.09 8.65
CA ILE A 193 -6.17 1.22 9.05
C ILE A 193 -6.93 -0.09 8.83
N ILE A 194 -6.77 -0.73 7.66
CA ILE A 194 -7.41 -2.01 7.34
C ILE A 194 -7.02 -3.07 8.35
N LEU A 195 -5.71 -3.24 8.61
CA LEU A 195 -5.21 -4.25 9.53
C LEU A 195 -5.84 -4.12 10.92
N HIS A 196 -5.87 -2.89 11.46
CA HIS A 196 -6.45 -2.66 12.78
C HIS A 196 -7.96 -2.95 12.82
N PHE A 197 -8.74 -2.36 11.92
CA PHE A 197 -10.20 -2.44 12.01
C PHE A 197 -10.81 -3.74 11.44
N GLN A 198 -10.07 -4.52 10.66
CA GLN A 198 -10.55 -5.79 10.11
C GLN A 198 -10.14 -7.03 10.89
N PHE A 199 -9.04 -6.98 11.65
CA PHE A 199 -8.48 -8.12 12.37
C PHE A 199 -8.45 -7.94 13.89
N THR A 200 -8.45 -6.71 14.43
CA THR A 200 -8.37 -6.47 15.88
C THR A 200 -9.75 -6.33 16.54
N LEU A 201 -10.84 -6.14 15.79
CA LEU A 201 -12.21 -6.12 16.32
C LEU A 201 -12.95 -7.44 15.99
N PRO A 202 -13.59 -8.13 16.97
CA PRO A 202 -14.38 -9.33 16.69
C PRO A 202 -15.58 -8.94 15.80
N ARG A 203 -15.64 -9.53 14.61
CA ARG A 203 -16.75 -9.29 13.67
C ARG A 203 -17.96 -10.12 14.04
N ASN A 204 -18.97 -9.48 14.61
CA ASN A 204 -20.36 -9.96 14.50
C ASN A 204 -20.92 -9.56 13.12
N THR A 205 -20.40 -10.12 12.02
CA THR A 205 -21.13 -10.22 10.74
C THR A 205 -20.51 -11.32 9.88
N SER A 206 -21.35 -12.29 9.56
CA SER A 206 -21.15 -13.41 8.64
C SER A 206 -20.99 -12.93 7.19
N GLN A 207 -19.79 -12.48 6.82
CA GLN A 207 -19.39 -12.41 5.41
C GLN A 207 -17.96 -12.93 5.26
N PRO A 208 -17.72 -13.97 4.43
CA PRO A 208 -16.37 -14.36 4.09
C PRO A 208 -15.74 -13.20 3.31
N VAL A 209 -14.66 -12.65 3.86
CA VAL A 209 -13.82 -11.76 3.07
C VAL A 209 -13.08 -12.65 2.12
N ASN A 210 -13.33 -12.51 0.82
CA ASN A 210 -12.47 -13.04 -0.22
C ASN A 210 -11.11 -12.30 -0.18
N MET A 211 -10.32 -12.52 0.87
CA MET A 211 -8.94 -12.03 1.04
C MET A 211 -7.91 -13.10 0.69
N ALA A 212 -8.30 -14.13 -0.07
CA ALA A 212 -7.39 -15.19 -0.50
C ALA A 212 -6.25 -14.70 -1.44
N GLN A 213 -6.08 -13.39 -1.65
CA GLN A 213 -4.97 -12.83 -2.44
C GLN A 213 -4.10 -11.83 -1.65
N ALA A 214 -4.43 -11.46 -0.41
CA ALA A 214 -3.67 -10.46 0.35
C ALA A 214 -2.60 -11.07 1.29
N THR A 215 -2.61 -12.38 1.51
CA THR A 215 -1.69 -13.05 2.46
C THR A 215 -0.36 -13.49 1.82
N VAL A 216 -0.14 -13.28 0.52
CA VAL A 216 1.08 -13.77 -0.17
C VAL A 216 2.20 -12.71 -0.25
N LEU A 217 2.04 -11.53 0.34
CA LEU A 217 3.05 -10.46 0.25
C LEU A 217 3.72 -10.08 1.57
N HIS A 218 3.79 -11.02 2.50
CA HIS A 218 4.77 -11.00 3.58
C HIS A 218 5.33 -12.41 3.74
N LEU A 219 6.33 -12.75 2.92
CA LEU A 219 7.44 -13.70 3.13
C LEU A 219 7.93 -14.28 1.79
N LYS A 220 8.78 -13.50 1.12
CA LYS A 220 10.09 -13.90 0.54
C LYS A 220 10.68 -12.70 -0.19
#